data_AF-A0A2E6MW63-F1
#
_entry.id   AF-A0A2E6MW63-F1
#
_cell.length_a   1.000
_cell.length_b   1.000
_cell.length_c   1.000
_cell.angle_alpha   90.00
_cell.angle_beta   90.00
_cell.angle_gamma   90.00
#
_symmetry.space_group_name_H-M   'P 1'
#
loop_
_entity.id
_entity.type
_entity.pdbx_description
1 polymer ?
#
loop_
_entity_poly.entity_id
_entity_poly.type
_entity_poly.pdbx_seq_one_letter_code
_entity_poly.pdbx_strand_id
1 'polypeptide(L)'
;MNRDDLIGAWQRTSATYSIKETNSGTLKLNRDGTYRDTNGLGLAYSSGQWKLTEYQELRFTALTSNPLLTKNRLFRYRIASLSPNTMLIQRAQAIELPEDQFSESRPEDDTGYDWKNSDTVQFERLEK
;
A
#
# COMPACT_ATOMS: atom_id res chain seq x y z
N MET A 1 -9.98 3.41 13.56
CA MET A 1 -8.91 2.44 13.27
C MET A 1 -7.62 3.02 13.80
N ASN A 2 -6.82 2.26 14.58
CA ASN A 2 -5.57 2.77 15.14
C ASN A 2 -4.40 2.35 14.24
N ARG A 3 -3.41 3.24 14.04
CA ARG A 3 -2.16 2.95 13.32
C ARG A 3 -1.46 1.72 13.90
N ASP A 4 -1.54 1.54 15.22
CA ASP A 4 -0.88 0.44 15.90
C ASP A 4 -1.44 -0.94 15.52
N ASP A 5 -2.70 -1.01 15.09
CA ASP A 5 -3.37 -2.25 14.66
C ASP A 5 -2.76 -2.80 13.36
N LEU A 6 -2.03 -1.97 12.60
CA LEU A 6 -1.38 -2.33 11.35
C LEU A 6 0.07 -2.79 11.56
N ILE A 7 0.67 -2.49 12.72
CA ILE A 7 2.06 -2.82 13.00
C ILE A 7 2.20 -4.34 13.14
N GLY A 8 3.14 -4.92 12.40
CA GLY A 8 3.38 -6.36 12.38
C GLY A 8 3.78 -6.86 11.00
N ALA A 9 3.99 -8.18 10.92
CA ALA A 9 4.23 -8.88 9.66
C ALA A 9 2.93 -9.52 9.17
N TRP A 10 2.60 -9.27 7.91
CA TRP A 10 1.39 -9.70 7.24
C TRP A 10 1.75 -10.57 6.03
N GLN A 11 1.12 -11.73 5.92
CA GLN A 11 1.25 -12.67 4.82
C GLN A 11 0.09 -12.50 3.85
N ARG A 12 0.38 -12.18 2.59
CA ARG A 12 -0.63 -12.15 1.53
C ARG A 12 -1.20 -13.55 1.33
N THR A 13 -2.53 -13.65 1.39
CA THR A 13 -3.28 -14.87 1.10
C THR A 13 -3.98 -14.83 -0.26
N SER A 14 -4.35 -13.63 -0.75
CA SER A 14 -4.94 -13.45 -2.08
C SER A 14 -4.67 -12.06 -2.66
N ALA A 15 -4.74 -11.93 -3.99
CA ALA A 15 -4.76 -10.66 -4.70
C ALA A 15 -5.56 -10.79 -6.01
N THR A 16 -6.25 -9.72 -6.43
CA THR A 16 -6.99 -9.69 -7.71
C THR A 16 -6.12 -9.34 -8.92
N TYR A 17 -4.87 -8.93 -8.69
CA TYR A 17 -3.89 -8.61 -9.72
C TYR A 17 -2.64 -9.46 -9.58
N SER A 18 -1.91 -9.60 -10.69
CA SER A 18 -0.65 -10.32 -10.72
C SER A 18 0.44 -9.53 -10.01
N ILE A 19 1.02 -10.13 -8.98
CA ILE A 19 2.25 -9.67 -8.34
C ILE A 19 3.34 -10.65 -8.72
N LYS A 20 4.53 -10.13 -9.07
CA LYS A 20 5.69 -10.93 -9.44
C LYS A 20 5.99 -11.89 -8.28
N GLU A 21 6.00 -13.19 -8.57
CA GLU A 21 6.02 -14.31 -7.60
C GLU A 21 4.65 -14.62 -6.96
N THR A 22 4.11 -15.78 -7.35
CA THR A 22 2.79 -16.31 -6.97
C THR A 22 2.75 -16.92 -5.57
N ASN A 23 3.90 -17.14 -4.94
CA ASN A 23 3.97 -17.64 -3.58
C ASN A 23 3.63 -16.53 -2.57
N SER A 24 3.23 -16.92 -1.36
CA SER A 24 2.74 -16.04 -0.31
C SER A 24 3.76 -14.91 0.00
N GLY A 25 3.48 -13.71 -0.51
CA GLY A 25 4.31 -12.51 -0.29
C GLY A 25 4.05 -11.88 1.06
N THR A 26 5.00 -11.11 1.60
CA THR A 26 4.87 -10.50 2.94
C THR A 26 4.94 -8.99 2.90
N LEU A 27 4.17 -8.34 3.76
CA LEU A 27 4.25 -6.91 4.06
C LEU A 27 4.49 -6.74 5.57
N LYS A 28 5.58 -6.11 5.95
CA LYS A 28 5.89 -5.77 7.34
C LYS A 28 5.80 -4.26 7.52
N LEU A 29 4.98 -3.82 8.48
CA LEU A 29 4.85 -2.42 8.89
C LEU A 29 5.42 -2.28 10.30
N ASN A 30 6.47 -1.47 10.45
CA ASN A 30 7.13 -1.26 11.72
C ASN A 30 6.61 0.00 12.42
N ARG A 31 6.69 0.01 13.75
CA ARG A 31 6.24 1.13 14.60
C ARG A 31 6.97 2.44 14.32
N ASP A 32 8.25 2.35 13.95
CA ASP A 32 9.10 3.50 13.59
C ASP A 32 8.73 4.15 12.24
N GLY A 33 7.72 3.64 11.54
CA GLY A 33 7.29 4.15 10.24
C GLY A 33 8.04 3.52 9.07
N THR A 34 8.93 2.56 9.28
CA THR A 34 9.56 1.81 8.18
C THR A 34 8.69 0.64 7.72
N TYR A 35 8.77 0.29 6.44
CA TYR A 35 8.14 -0.92 5.90
C TYR A 35 9.14 -1.83 5.20
N ARG A 36 8.75 -3.11 5.07
CA ARG A 36 9.39 -4.07 4.17
C ARG A 36 8.31 -4.81 3.37
N ASP A 37 8.44 -4.83 2.05
CA ASP A 37 7.57 -5.56 1.14
C ASP A 37 8.38 -6.62 0.39
N THR A 38 8.04 -7.89 0.62
CA THR A 38 8.58 -9.03 -0.12
C THR A 38 7.45 -9.58 -0.99
N ASN A 39 7.12 -8.84 -2.05
CA ASN A 39 6.02 -9.15 -2.96
C ASN A 39 4.66 -9.26 -2.25
N GLY A 40 4.44 -8.57 -1.12
CA GLY A 40 3.16 -8.57 -0.41
C GLY A 40 2.12 -7.74 -1.17
N LEU A 41 2.40 -6.45 -1.33
CA LEU A 41 1.64 -5.52 -2.20
C LEU A 41 2.26 -5.37 -3.59
N GLY A 42 3.45 -5.96 -3.82
CA GLY A 42 4.17 -5.78 -5.08
C GLY A 42 4.63 -4.32 -5.25
N LEU A 43 5.06 -3.69 -4.15
CA LEU A 43 5.57 -2.32 -4.18
C LEU A 43 6.84 -2.24 -5.02
N ALA A 44 7.12 -1.07 -5.56
CA ALA A 44 8.26 -0.90 -6.46
C ALA A 44 9.60 -0.99 -5.71
N TYR A 45 9.54 -0.70 -4.41
CA TYR A 45 10.66 -0.77 -3.50
C TYR A 45 10.29 -1.70 -2.37
N SER A 46 11.19 -2.65 -2.11
CA SER A 46 11.04 -3.65 -1.06
C SER A 46 11.17 -3.08 0.36
N SER A 47 11.57 -1.82 0.50
CA SER A 47 11.62 -1.14 1.80
C SER A 47 11.53 0.38 1.65
N GLY A 48 11.09 1.04 2.72
CA GLY A 48 10.90 2.48 2.75
C GLY A 48 10.24 2.95 4.04
N GLN A 49 9.60 4.12 3.97
CA GLN A 49 8.73 4.69 4.97
C GLN A 49 7.26 4.46 4.60
N TRP A 50 6.40 4.29 5.60
CA TRP A 50 4.95 4.22 5.45
C TRP A 50 4.24 5.16 6.42
N LYS A 51 3.05 5.60 6.02
CA LYS A 51 2.14 6.36 6.90
C LYS A 51 0.69 5.96 6.64
N LEU A 52 -0.12 6.03 7.70
CA LEU A 52 -1.57 5.95 7.63
C LEU A 52 -2.12 7.38 7.64
N THR A 53 -2.98 7.72 6.68
CA THR A 53 -3.69 9.01 6.65
C THR A 53 -5.00 8.92 7.42
N GLU A 54 -5.63 10.07 7.68
CA GLU A 54 -6.98 10.15 8.29
C GLU A 54 -8.06 9.43 7.44
N TYR A 55 -7.86 9.33 6.12
CA TYR A 55 -8.74 8.62 5.18
C TYR A 55 -8.45 7.13 5.05
N GLN A 56 -7.72 6.54 6.00
CA GLN A 56 -7.34 5.12 5.99
C GLN A 56 -6.45 4.72 4.79
N GLU A 57 -5.78 5.69 4.17
CA GLU A 57 -4.84 5.42 3.08
C GLU A 57 -3.47 5.04 3.63
N LEU A 58 -2.88 3.99 3.07
CA LEU A 58 -1.49 3.63 3.27
C LEU A 58 -0.64 4.31 2.19
N ARG A 59 0.24 5.21 2.61
CA ARG A 59 1.22 5.81 1.71
C ARG A 59 2.59 5.23 1.96
N PHE A 60 3.29 4.88 0.89
CA PHE A 60 4.63 4.32 0.91
C PHE A 60 5.60 5.27 0.22
N THR A 61 6.78 5.46 0.81
CA THR A 61 7.83 6.33 0.27
C THR A 61 9.15 5.57 0.35
N ALA A 62 9.85 5.42 -0.77
CA ALA A 62 11.16 4.79 -0.77
C ALA A 62 12.19 5.67 -0.04
N LEU A 63 13.13 5.06 0.67
CA LEU A 63 14.27 5.80 1.28
C LEU A 63 15.23 6.37 0.23
N THR A 64 15.27 5.75 -0.95
CA THR A 64 16.08 6.19 -2.10
C THR A 64 15.23 6.19 -3.36
N SER A 65 15.32 7.25 -4.17
CA SER A 65 14.59 7.35 -5.43
C SER A 65 15.36 6.67 -6.56
N ASN A 66 14.75 5.68 -7.21
CA ASN A 66 15.18 5.11 -8.48
C ASN A 66 14.15 5.46 -9.58
N PRO A 67 14.48 6.33 -10.55
CA PRO A 67 13.55 6.76 -11.57
C PRO A 67 13.00 5.62 -12.46
N LEU A 68 13.70 4.48 -12.54
CA LEU A 68 13.26 3.30 -13.31
C LEU A 68 12.15 2.50 -12.63
N LEU A 69 11.93 2.68 -11.32
CA LEU A 69 10.96 1.92 -10.51
C LEU A 69 9.67 2.73 -10.22
N THR A 70 9.43 3.81 -10.96
CA THR A 70 8.39 4.81 -10.69
C THR A 70 6.96 4.36 -11.02
N LYS A 71 6.76 3.21 -11.68
CA LYS A 71 5.42 2.73 -12.08
C LYS A 71 4.44 2.51 -10.91
N ASN A 72 4.92 2.24 -9.68
CA ASN A 72 4.03 2.13 -8.51
C ASN A 72 3.61 3.47 -7.88
N ARG A 73 4.10 4.62 -8.38
CA ARG A 73 3.58 5.95 -8.01
C ARG A 73 2.16 6.19 -8.54
N LEU A 74 1.71 5.35 -9.47
CA LEU A 74 0.37 5.37 -10.05
C LEU A 74 -0.68 4.74 -9.14
N PHE A 75 -0.33 4.12 -8.03
CA PHE A 75 -1.30 3.40 -7.20
C PHE A 75 -1.47 4.05 -5.83
N ARG A 76 -2.72 4.09 -5.36
CA ARG A 76 -3.06 4.36 -3.96
C ARG A 76 -3.57 3.11 -3.29
N TYR A 77 -3.34 3.03 -2.00
CA TYR A 77 -3.69 1.88 -1.16
C TYR A 77 -4.56 2.38 -0.02
N ARG A 78 -5.71 1.77 0.20
CA ARG A 78 -6.57 2.05 1.35
C ARG A 78 -6.94 0.78 2.07
N ILE A 79 -7.10 0.86 3.38
CA ILE A 79 -7.55 -0.27 4.18
C ILE A 79 -9.07 -0.36 4.04
N ALA A 80 -9.54 -1.41 3.38
CA ALA A 80 -10.97 -1.67 3.22
C ALA A 80 -11.57 -2.36 4.44
N SER A 81 -10.79 -3.20 5.12
CA SER A 81 -11.18 -3.86 6.37
C SER A 81 -9.94 -4.25 7.18
N LEU A 82 -10.03 -4.17 8.50
CA LEU A 82 -8.97 -4.56 9.43
C LEU A 82 -9.58 -5.27 10.63
N SER A 83 -9.04 -6.45 10.94
CA SER A 83 -9.27 -7.18 12.18
C SER A 83 -7.91 -7.50 12.83
N PRO A 84 -7.88 -8.05 14.07
CA PRO A 84 -6.62 -8.43 14.70
C PRO A 84 -5.76 -9.38 13.85
N ASN A 85 -6.39 -10.24 13.04
CA ASN A 85 -5.72 -11.30 12.29
C ASN A 85 -5.75 -11.12 10.77
N THR A 86 -6.61 -10.25 10.25
CA THR A 86 -6.81 -10.09 8.80
C THR A 86 -6.81 -8.63 8.40
N MET A 87 -6.29 -8.37 7.20
CA MET A 87 -6.28 -7.04 6.61
C MET A 87 -6.64 -7.15 5.14
N LEU A 88 -7.58 -6.33 4.69
CA LEU A 88 -7.96 -6.19 3.29
C LEU A 88 -7.56 -4.80 2.81
N ILE A 89 -6.70 -4.75 1.79
CA ILE A 89 -6.26 -3.52 1.15
C ILE A 89 -6.90 -3.41 -0.22
N GLN A 90 -7.48 -2.26 -0.53
CA GLN A 90 -7.83 -1.87 -1.89
C GLN A 90 -6.68 -1.10 -2.51
N ARG A 91 -6.42 -1.36 -3.79
CA ARG A 91 -5.39 -0.71 -4.60
C ARG A 91 -6.06 -0.08 -5.82
N ALA A 92 -6.14 1.24 -5.85
CA ALA A 92 -6.69 1.98 -6.98
C ALA A 92 -5.57 2.55 -7.85
N GLN A 93 -5.77 2.51 -9.16
CA GLN A 93 -4.89 3.13 -10.14
C GLN A 93 -5.27 4.61 -10.31
N ALA A 94 -4.27 5.46 -10.49
CA ALA A 94 -4.45 6.87 -10.84
C ALA A 94 -5.15 6.96 -12.20
N ILE A 95 -6.23 7.74 -12.25
CA ILE A 95 -6.97 8.05 -13.49
C ILE A 95 -6.19 9.11 -14.27
N GLU A 96 -5.58 10.07 -13.57
CA GLU A 96 -4.70 11.10 -14.11
C GLU A 96 -3.40 11.17 -13.28
N LEU A 97 -2.26 11.29 -13.95
CA LEU A 97 -0.97 11.50 -13.30
C LEU A 97 -0.93 12.91 -12.71
N PRO A 98 -0.61 13.11 -11.42
CA PRO A 98 -0.41 14.47 -10.91
C PRO A 98 0.73 15.12 -11.72
N GLU A 99 0.39 16.21 -12.43
CA GLU A 99 1.38 17.04 -13.08
C GLU A 99 2.25 17.68 -11.99
N ASP A 100 3.53 17.29 -12.00
CA ASP A 100 4.66 17.86 -11.25
C ASP A 100 4.95 17.36 -9.82
N GLN A 101 6.25 17.30 -9.49
CA GLN A 101 6.85 16.63 -8.33
C GLN A 101 6.94 17.49 -7.06
N PHE A 102 6.45 18.74 -7.09
CA PHE A 102 6.61 19.70 -5.99
C PHE A 102 5.31 20.39 -5.55
N SER A 103 4.18 20.07 -6.18
CA SER A 103 2.88 20.64 -5.82
C SER A 103 2.31 19.91 -4.61
N GLU A 104 2.05 20.62 -3.50
CA GLU A 104 1.23 20.08 -2.42
C GLU A 104 -0.10 19.60 -3.01
N SER A 105 -0.40 18.32 -2.77
CA SER A 105 -1.61 17.68 -3.28
C SER A 105 -2.84 18.43 -2.77
N ARG A 106 -3.70 18.88 -3.69
CA ARG A 106 -5.04 19.40 -3.39
C ARG A 106 -5.75 18.48 -2.39
N PRO A 107 -6.45 19.02 -1.38
CA PRO A 107 -7.25 18.20 -0.50
C PRO A 107 -8.51 17.71 -1.22
N GLU A 108 -8.90 16.48 -0.86
CA GLU A 108 -10.23 15.88 -0.96
C GLU A 108 -11.01 16.06 -2.27
N ASP A 109 -10.59 15.35 -3.31
CA ASP A 109 -11.59 14.59 -4.04
C ASP A 109 -10.97 13.25 -4.46
N ASP A 110 -11.70 12.17 -4.19
CA ASP A 110 -11.36 10.78 -4.52
C ASP A 110 -11.31 10.52 -6.05
N THR A 111 -11.39 11.58 -6.85
CA THR A 111 -11.51 11.62 -8.32
C THR A 111 -10.21 11.33 -9.06
N GLY A 112 -9.07 11.39 -8.38
CA GLY A 112 -7.77 11.09 -8.98
C GLY A 112 -7.48 9.60 -9.16
N TYR A 113 -8.28 8.70 -8.55
CA TYR A 113 -8.01 7.26 -8.49
C TYR A 113 -9.29 6.43 -8.72
N ASP A 114 -9.19 5.38 -9.52
CA ASP A 114 -10.31 4.51 -9.84
C ASP A 114 -10.57 3.49 -8.72
N TRP A 115 -11.22 3.96 -7.65
CA TRP A 115 -11.61 3.11 -6.54
C TRP A 115 -12.77 2.17 -6.86
N LYS A 116 -13.58 2.48 -7.88
CA LYS A 116 -14.72 1.64 -8.29
C LYS A 116 -14.22 0.31 -8.87
N ASN A 117 -13.14 0.36 -9.64
CA ASN A 117 -12.50 -0.81 -10.22
C ASN A 117 -11.19 -1.17 -9.49
N SER A 118 -11.08 -0.81 -8.20
CA SER A 118 -9.87 -1.08 -7.42
C SER A 118 -9.61 -2.58 -7.31
N ASP A 119 -8.34 -2.94 -7.41
CA ASP A 119 -7.86 -4.25 -7.02
C ASP A 119 -7.92 -4.46 -5.51
N THR A 120 -7.90 -5.71 -5.06
CA THR A 120 -7.76 -6.03 -3.63
C THR A 120 -6.59 -6.96 -3.36
N VAL A 121 -6.05 -6.86 -2.14
CA VAL A 121 -5.08 -7.77 -1.56
C VAL A 121 -5.52 -8.12 -0.14
N GLN A 122 -5.64 -9.41 0.14
CA GLN A 122 -5.92 -9.90 1.48
C GLN A 122 -4.65 -10.41 2.15
N PHE A 123 -4.53 -10.10 3.44
CA PHE A 123 -3.45 -10.54 4.28
C PHE A 123 -3.97 -11.22 5.55
N GLU A 124 -3.17 -12.13 6.07
CA GLU A 124 -3.26 -12.70 7.40
C GLU A 124 -2.00 -12.36 8.21
N ARG A 125 -2.16 -12.18 9.52
CA ARG A 125 -1.03 -11.84 10.40
C ARG A 125 -0.13 -13.05 10.63
N LEU A 126 1.20 -12.89 10.52
CA LEU A 126 2.17 -13.99 10.65
C LEU A 126 2.45 -14.39 12.10
N GLU A 127 2.33 -13.47 13.04
CA GLU A 127 2.58 -13.70 14.46
C GLU A 127 1.30 -13.36 15.24
N LYS A 128 0.75 -14.36 15.94
CA LYS A 128 -0.40 -14.24 16.85
C LYS A 128 0.05 -13.86 18.26
#